data_AF-G8PIX4-F1
#
_entry.id   AF-G8PIX4-F1
#
_cell.length_a   1.000
_cell.length_b   1.000
_cell.length_c   1.000
_cell.angle_alpha   90.00
_cell.angle_beta   90.00
_cell.angle_gamma   90.00
#
_symmetry.space_group_name_H-M   'P 1'
#
loop_
_entity.id
_entity.type
_entity.pdbx_description
1 polymer ?
#
loop_
_entity_poly.entity_id
_entity_poly.type
_entity_poly.pdbx_seq_one_letter_code
_entity_poly.pdbx_strand_id
1 'polypeptide(L)'
;MMRVFYALLISLFVVGQAHAYSYAAAGKEPLIDAREAMLKAALEGNFEAVETAASEISEELTYLTQDYDSGLSEAFESAFASQDTPALSAAINRAFIAEITRRLQAGAENLNDYQTAKVLVVKSKRFFDSMAGELPGEKRQAADEALRQVLEAIGNPGVFGVGKREPDPAAYNAAVEATLQALAN
;
A
#
# COMPACT_ATOMS: atom_id res chain seq x y z
N MET A 1 -25.55 40.83 -25.85
CA MET A 1 -25.09 39.44 -26.11
C MET A 1 -23.61 39.23 -25.78
N MET A 2 -22.70 40.14 -26.14
CA MET A 2 -21.25 40.00 -25.86
C MET A 2 -20.86 39.95 -24.37
N ARG A 3 -21.63 40.58 -23.47
CA ARG A 3 -21.39 40.58 -22.01
C ARG A 3 -21.73 39.24 -21.33
N VAL A 4 -22.70 38.49 -21.85
CA VAL A 4 -23.10 37.18 -21.32
C VAL A 4 -22.06 36.12 -21.69
N PHE A 5 -21.43 36.27 -22.86
CA PHE A 5 -20.32 35.43 -23.30
C PHE A 5 -19.08 35.57 -22.41
N TYR A 6 -18.75 36.79 -21.96
CA TYR A 6 -17.62 37.01 -21.05
C TYR A 6 -17.87 36.43 -19.65
N ALA A 7 -19.10 36.48 -19.15
CA ALA A 7 -19.45 35.88 -17.86
C ALA A 7 -19.38 34.33 -17.88
N LEU A 8 -19.75 33.71 -19.02
CA LEU A 8 -19.66 32.26 -19.22
C LEU A 8 -18.21 31.78 -19.41
N LEU A 9 -17.32 32.62 -19.93
CA LEU A 9 -15.90 32.30 -20.11
C LEU A 9 -15.10 32.35 -18.80
N ILE A 10 -15.51 33.19 -17.84
CA ILE A 10 -14.83 33.32 -16.54
C ILE A 10 -15.20 32.15 -15.60
N SER A 11 -16.40 31.55 -15.74
CA SER A 11 -16.79 30.38 -14.95
C SER A 11 -16.06 29.09 -15.33
N LEU A 12 -15.37 29.05 -16.48
CA LEU A 12 -14.55 27.90 -16.89
C LEU A 12 -13.15 27.88 -16.28
N PHE A 13 -12.73 28.94 -15.58
CA PHE A 13 -11.43 28.98 -14.88
C PHE A 13 -11.48 28.54 -13.42
N VAL A 14 -12.67 28.19 -12.90
CA VAL A 14 -12.82 27.50 -11.61
C VAL A 14 -12.99 26.00 -11.85
N VAL A 15 -12.12 25.44 -12.68
CA VAL A 15 -11.81 24.01 -12.53
C VAL A 15 -10.97 23.96 -11.28
N GLY A 16 -11.53 23.37 -10.22
CA GLY A 16 -10.80 23.13 -8.99
C GLY A 16 -9.42 22.55 -9.33
N GLN A 17 -8.42 22.96 -8.56
CA GLN A 17 -7.17 22.21 -8.46
C GLN A 17 -7.59 20.81 -8.00
N ALA A 18 -7.96 19.95 -8.95
CA ALA A 18 -7.80 18.53 -8.78
C ALA A 18 -6.30 18.44 -8.53
N HIS A 19 -5.93 18.34 -7.25
CA HIS A 19 -4.64 17.80 -6.88
C HIS A 19 -4.58 16.53 -7.71
N ALA A 20 -3.78 16.57 -8.77
CA ALA A 20 -3.44 15.37 -9.48
C ALA A 20 -2.88 14.52 -8.37
N TYR A 21 -3.65 13.51 -7.95
CA TYR A 21 -3.24 12.53 -6.98
C TYR A 21 -1.76 12.30 -7.23
N SER A 22 -0.92 12.55 -6.23
CA SER A 22 0.51 12.36 -6.35
C SER A 22 0.80 10.86 -6.34
N TYR A 23 0.18 10.12 -7.26
CA TYR A 23 0.48 8.74 -7.56
C TYR A 23 1.86 8.72 -8.19
N ALA A 24 2.85 8.52 -7.34
CA ALA A 24 4.13 7.97 -7.71
C ALA A 24 4.87 8.76 -8.81
N ALA A 25 5.81 9.60 -8.38
CA ALA A 25 7.07 9.63 -9.13
C ALA A 25 7.50 8.16 -9.34
N ALA A 26 7.71 7.76 -10.60
CA ALA A 26 7.95 6.36 -10.96
C ALA A 26 9.04 5.73 -10.06
N GLY A 27 8.64 4.74 -9.25
CA GLY A 27 9.53 3.99 -8.34
C GLY A 27 9.48 4.40 -6.86
N LYS A 28 8.84 5.52 -6.50
CA LYS A 28 8.62 5.89 -5.09
C LYS A 28 7.49 5.09 -4.47
N GLU A 29 7.63 4.78 -3.18
CA GLU A 29 6.63 4.11 -2.35
C GLU A 29 6.39 4.99 -1.11
N PRO A 30 5.47 5.98 -1.17
CA PRO A 30 5.33 7.02 -0.14
C PRO A 30 5.18 6.48 1.28
N LEU A 31 4.43 5.39 1.47
CA LEU A 31 4.29 4.73 2.77
C LEU A 31 5.62 4.17 3.31
N ILE A 32 6.50 3.65 2.45
CA ILE A 32 7.83 3.18 2.87
C ILE A 32 8.72 4.36 3.25
N ASP A 33 8.73 5.41 2.43
CA ASP A 33 9.53 6.61 2.68
C ASP A 33 9.08 7.29 4.00
N ALA A 34 7.76 7.41 4.21
CA ALA A 34 7.17 7.95 5.44
C ALA A 34 7.45 7.07 6.66
N ARG A 35 7.46 5.74 6.54
CA ARG A 35 7.88 4.84 7.62
C ARG A 35 9.31 5.16 8.08
N GLU A 36 10.25 5.29 7.14
CA GLU A 36 11.63 5.61 7.47
C GLU A 36 11.74 6.95 8.19
N ALA A 37 11.06 7.98 7.68
CA ALA A 37 11.04 9.30 8.29
C ALA A 37 10.42 9.30 9.70
N MET A 38 9.25 8.67 9.87
CA MET A 38 8.56 8.56 11.15
C MET A 38 9.39 7.80 12.19
N LEU A 39 9.93 6.63 11.86
CA LEU A 39 10.71 5.85 12.83
C LEU A 39 12.02 6.54 13.20
N LYS A 40 12.69 7.20 12.24
CA LYS A 40 13.88 8.00 12.54
C LYS A 40 13.56 9.14 13.51
N ALA A 41 12.50 9.90 13.24
CA ALA A 41 12.08 11.01 14.10
C ALA A 41 11.66 10.53 15.49
N ALA A 42 10.94 9.41 15.59
CA ALA A 42 10.53 8.82 16.86
C ALA A 42 11.74 8.38 17.71
N LEU A 43 12.77 7.78 17.09
CA LEU A 43 14.02 7.41 17.77
C LEU A 43 14.80 8.64 18.29
N GLU A 44 14.66 9.78 17.63
CA GLU A 44 15.20 11.07 18.07
C GLU A 44 14.31 11.77 19.13
N GLY A 45 13.16 11.18 19.48
CA GLY A 45 12.17 11.76 20.40
C GLY A 45 11.39 12.95 19.83
N ASN A 46 11.42 13.15 18.51
CA ASN A 46 10.80 14.29 17.83
C ASN A 46 9.46 13.90 17.21
N PHE A 47 8.41 13.82 18.03
CA PHE A 47 7.06 13.47 17.55
C PHE A 47 6.38 14.55 16.69
N GLU A 48 6.82 15.80 16.76
CA GLU A 48 6.38 16.84 15.81
C GLU A 48 6.82 16.49 14.38
N ALA A 49 8.05 15.99 14.21
CA ALA A 49 8.53 15.51 12.92
C ALA A 49 7.87 14.19 12.49
N VAL A 50 7.44 13.33 13.43
CA VAL A 50 6.63 12.14 13.14
C VAL A 50 5.29 12.55 12.53
N GLU A 51 4.56 13.45 13.17
CA GLU A 51 3.26 13.92 12.69
C GLU A 51 3.39 14.63 11.33
N THR A 52 4.47 15.39 11.13
CA THR A 52 4.79 16.01 9.84
C THR A 52 4.94 14.96 8.74
N ALA A 53 5.74 13.91 8.98
CA ALA A 53 5.93 12.83 8.01
C ALA A 53 4.63 12.04 7.76
N ALA A 54 3.79 11.85 8.78
CA ALA A 54 2.48 11.21 8.61
C ALA A 54 1.51 12.07 7.79
N SER A 55 1.58 13.39 7.90
CA SER A 55 0.72 14.31 7.14
C SER A 55 0.95 14.23 5.63
N GLU A 56 2.18 13.90 5.20
CA GLU A 56 2.55 13.73 3.79
C GLU A 56 1.87 12.53 3.12
N ILE A 57 1.39 11.56 3.91
CA ILE A 57 0.69 10.35 3.46
C ILE A 57 -0.76 10.27 3.98
N SER A 58 -1.32 11.40 4.41
CA SER A 58 -2.63 11.44 5.08
C SER A 58 -3.79 10.98 4.18
N GLU A 59 -3.71 11.22 2.87
CA GLU A 59 -4.70 10.74 1.90
C GLU A 59 -4.64 9.20 1.79
N GLU A 60 -3.45 8.62 1.68
CA GLU A 60 -3.24 7.17 1.65
C GLU A 60 -3.73 6.52 2.95
N LEU A 61 -3.41 7.10 4.11
CA LEU A 61 -3.89 6.59 5.39
C LEU A 61 -5.41 6.66 5.52
N THR A 62 -6.03 7.73 5.02
CA THR A 62 -7.50 7.87 5.00
C THR A 62 -8.13 6.79 4.13
N TYR A 63 -7.60 6.60 2.93
CA TYR A 63 -8.09 5.58 2.00
C TYR A 63 -7.92 4.15 2.56
N LEU A 64 -6.75 3.84 3.12
CA LEU A 64 -6.51 2.54 3.76
C LEU A 64 -7.42 2.32 4.98
N THR A 65 -7.72 3.37 5.73
CA THR A 65 -8.63 3.29 6.87
C THR A 65 -10.05 2.96 6.44
N GLN A 66 -10.53 3.61 5.38
CA GLN A 66 -11.91 3.44 4.90
C GLN A 66 -12.15 2.04 4.31
N ASP A 67 -11.20 1.54 3.54
CA ASP A 67 -11.44 0.38 2.67
C ASP A 67 -10.80 -0.91 3.18
N TYR A 68 -9.79 -0.84 4.06
CA TYR A 68 -8.96 -2.01 4.42
C TYR A 68 -8.76 -2.21 5.93
N ASP A 69 -8.63 -1.16 6.72
CA ASP A 69 -8.45 -1.26 8.18
C ASP A 69 -9.10 -0.08 8.92
N SER A 70 -10.35 -0.25 9.36
CA SER A 70 -11.13 0.80 10.02
C SER A 70 -10.55 1.32 11.34
N GLY A 71 -9.61 0.60 11.97
CA GLY A 71 -8.94 1.04 13.20
C GLY A 71 -7.55 1.65 12.96
N LEU A 72 -7.17 1.89 11.70
CA LEU A 72 -5.83 2.37 11.35
C LEU A 72 -5.60 3.81 11.82
N SER A 73 -6.52 4.73 11.51
CA SER A 73 -6.44 6.12 12.00
C SER A 73 -6.33 6.19 13.52
N GLU A 74 -7.18 5.46 14.25
CA GLU A 74 -7.15 5.43 15.72
C GLU A 74 -5.80 4.92 16.27
N ALA A 75 -5.16 3.97 15.59
CA ALA A 75 -3.85 3.46 16.01
C ALA A 75 -2.76 4.52 15.84
N PHE A 76 -2.76 5.27 14.74
CA PHE A 76 -1.83 6.38 14.55
C PHE A 76 -2.08 7.51 15.55
N GLU A 77 -3.34 7.91 15.75
CA GLU A 77 -3.72 8.93 16.74
C GLU A 77 -3.26 8.55 18.15
N SER A 78 -3.47 7.29 18.55
CA SER A 78 -3.03 6.78 19.85
C SER A 78 -1.51 6.79 19.97
N ALA A 79 -0.77 6.40 18.93
CA ALA A 79 0.68 6.41 18.90
C ALA A 79 1.26 7.83 19.01
N PHE A 80 0.67 8.81 18.31
CA PHE A 80 1.09 10.21 18.39
C PHE A 80 0.81 10.80 19.77
N ALA A 81 -0.39 10.59 20.31
CA ALA A 81 -0.79 11.12 21.61
C ALA A 81 0.05 10.55 22.77
N SER A 82 0.44 9.27 22.68
CA SER A 82 1.26 8.60 23.68
C SER A 82 2.77 8.78 23.49
N GLN A 83 3.19 9.29 22.33
CA GLN A 83 4.59 9.35 21.92
C GLN A 83 5.31 7.98 22.03
N ASP A 84 4.56 6.91 21.78
CA ASP A 84 5.01 5.52 21.96
C ASP A 84 5.56 4.99 20.63
N THR A 85 6.88 4.82 20.56
CA THR A 85 7.55 4.31 19.35
C THR A 85 7.13 2.87 18.99
N PRO A 86 7.06 1.91 19.94
CA PRO A 86 6.41 0.62 19.69
C PRO A 86 4.98 0.71 19.14
N ALA A 87 4.13 1.58 19.70
CA ALA A 87 2.75 1.76 19.20
C ALA A 87 2.74 2.33 17.77
N LEU A 88 3.63 3.28 17.48
CA LEU A 88 3.83 3.82 16.14
C LEU A 88 4.28 2.74 15.14
N SER A 89 5.24 1.89 15.51
CA SER A 89 5.69 0.76 14.68
C SER A 89 4.54 -0.19 14.38
N ALA A 90 3.70 -0.49 15.38
CA ALA A 90 2.51 -1.32 15.20
C ALA A 90 1.48 -0.68 14.26
N ALA A 91 1.22 0.62 14.38
CA ALA A 91 0.33 1.36 13.49
C ALA A 91 0.85 1.38 12.03
N ILE A 92 2.16 1.59 11.85
CA ILE A 92 2.81 1.52 10.53
C ILE A 92 2.68 0.12 9.93
N ASN A 93 2.89 -0.94 10.72
CA ASN A 93 2.75 -2.31 10.22
C ASN A 93 1.31 -2.61 9.78
N ARG A 94 0.30 -2.07 10.49
CA ARG A 94 -1.10 -2.17 10.04
C ARG A 94 -1.31 -1.48 8.69
N ALA A 95 -0.76 -0.28 8.49
CA ALA A 95 -0.83 0.40 7.19
C ALA A 95 -0.17 -0.43 6.07
N PHE A 96 0.96 -1.08 6.35
CA PHE A 96 1.65 -1.92 5.38
C PHE A 96 0.84 -3.17 5.03
N ILE A 97 0.23 -3.81 6.02
CA ILE A 97 -0.66 -4.96 5.80
C ILE A 97 -1.89 -4.54 4.99
N ALA A 98 -2.48 -3.37 5.27
CA ALA A 98 -3.58 -2.82 4.49
C ALA A 98 -3.18 -2.57 3.02
N GLU A 99 -2.01 -1.97 2.77
CA GLU A 99 -1.51 -1.73 1.41
C GLU A 99 -1.14 -3.03 0.66
N ILE A 100 -0.59 -4.03 1.37
CA ILE A 100 -0.38 -5.37 0.82
C ILE A 100 -1.73 -5.98 0.41
N THR A 101 -2.71 -5.95 1.31
CA THR A 101 -4.06 -6.48 1.07
C THR A 101 -4.67 -5.85 -0.18
N ARG A 102 -4.66 -4.52 -0.26
CA ARG A 102 -5.15 -3.77 -1.40
C ARG A 102 -4.52 -4.20 -2.72
N ARG A 103 -3.19 -4.28 -2.76
CA ARG A 103 -2.46 -4.62 -4.00
C ARG A 103 -2.69 -6.05 -4.42
N LEU A 104 -2.80 -6.98 -3.48
CA LEU A 104 -3.13 -8.37 -3.76
C LEU A 104 -4.57 -8.51 -4.28
N GLN A 105 -5.54 -7.75 -3.73
CA GLN A 105 -6.90 -7.71 -4.29
C GLN A 105 -6.92 -7.13 -5.70
N ALA A 106 -6.25 -6.00 -5.94
CA ALA A 106 -6.10 -5.46 -7.29
C ALA A 106 -5.38 -6.44 -8.23
N GLY A 107 -4.45 -7.26 -7.71
CA GLY A 107 -3.78 -8.30 -8.47
C GLY A 107 -4.73 -9.40 -8.93
N ALA A 108 -5.69 -9.80 -8.07
CA ALA A 108 -6.75 -10.74 -8.42
C ALA A 108 -7.64 -10.20 -9.56
N GLU A 109 -7.97 -8.91 -9.52
CA GLU A 109 -8.78 -8.24 -10.55
C GLU A 109 -8.08 -8.16 -11.91
N ASN A 110 -6.75 -8.24 -11.93
CA ASN A 110 -5.92 -8.07 -13.12
C ASN A 110 -5.18 -9.36 -13.53
N LEU A 111 -5.66 -10.54 -13.14
CA LEU A 111 -5.00 -11.82 -13.50
C LEU A 111 -4.92 -12.08 -15.01
N ASN A 112 -5.77 -11.45 -15.81
CA ASN A 112 -5.70 -11.49 -17.28
C ASN A 112 -4.57 -10.62 -17.86
N ASP A 113 -4.01 -9.69 -17.09
CA ASP A 113 -2.82 -8.90 -17.42
C ASP A 113 -1.66 -9.28 -16.48
N TYR A 114 -0.85 -10.23 -16.96
CA TYR A 114 0.30 -10.74 -16.22
C TYR A 114 1.26 -9.63 -15.74
N GLN A 115 1.51 -8.58 -16.53
CA GLN A 115 2.47 -7.56 -16.11
C GLN A 115 1.91 -6.71 -14.97
N THR A 116 0.63 -6.35 -15.06
CA THR A 116 -0.07 -5.60 -14.02
C THR A 116 -0.14 -6.42 -12.73
N ALA A 117 -0.62 -7.67 -12.79
CA ALA A 117 -0.68 -8.56 -11.63
C ALA A 117 0.71 -8.78 -11.01
N LYS A 118 1.75 -9.01 -11.84
CA LYS A 118 3.13 -9.18 -11.37
C LYS A 118 3.65 -7.97 -10.61
N VAL A 119 3.46 -6.76 -11.16
CA VAL A 119 3.94 -5.54 -10.50
C VAL A 119 3.27 -5.35 -9.15
N LEU A 120 1.96 -5.61 -9.04
CA LEU A 120 1.22 -5.51 -7.78
C LEU A 120 1.75 -6.50 -6.73
N VAL A 121 2.03 -7.75 -7.11
CA VAL A 121 2.60 -8.76 -6.20
C VAL A 121 4.02 -8.40 -5.77
N VAL A 122 4.87 -7.96 -6.71
CA VAL A 122 6.26 -7.54 -6.40
C VAL A 122 6.28 -6.33 -5.47
N LYS A 123 5.39 -5.36 -5.70
CA LYS A 123 5.25 -4.21 -4.80
C LYS A 123 4.74 -4.59 -3.41
N SER A 124 3.82 -5.56 -3.33
CA SER A 124 3.37 -6.13 -2.05
C SER A 124 4.53 -6.80 -1.31
N LYS A 125 5.35 -7.58 -2.03
CA LYS A 125 6.56 -8.19 -1.46
C LYS A 125 7.55 -7.14 -0.94
N ARG A 126 7.74 -6.01 -1.64
CA ARG A 126 8.60 -4.92 -1.15
C ARG A 126 8.13 -4.36 0.20
N PHE A 127 6.83 -4.23 0.40
CA PHE A 127 6.26 -3.80 1.69
C PHE A 127 6.51 -4.84 2.77
N PHE A 128 6.22 -6.11 2.47
CA PHE A 128 6.51 -7.23 3.37
C PHE A 128 7.99 -7.25 3.77
N ASP A 129 8.91 -7.20 2.81
CA ASP A 129 10.36 -7.24 3.06
C ASP A 129 10.81 -6.07 3.97
N SER A 130 10.13 -4.93 3.91
CA SER A 130 10.42 -3.74 4.72
C SER A 130 9.98 -3.88 6.19
N MET A 131 9.02 -4.75 6.49
CA MET A 131 8.54 -5.06 7.85
C MET A 131 8.94 -6.46 8.35
N ALA A 132 9.50 -7.30 7.47
CA ALA A 132 9.78 -8.71 7.76
C ALA A 132 10.73 -8.93 8.95
N GLY A 133 11.59 -7.95 9.25
CA GLY A 133 12.48 -7.99 10.42
C GLY A 133 11.76 -7.94 11.77
N GLU A 134 10.52 -7.46 11.81
CA GLU A 134 9.70 -7.33 13.01
C GLU A 134 8.82 -8.56 13.28
N LEU A 135 8.69 -9.44 12.29
CA LEU A 135 7.85 -10.64 12.40
C LEU A 135 8.61 -11.81 13.06
N PRO A 136 7.91 -12.66 13.84
CA PRO A 136 8.46 -13.95 14.27
C PRO A 136 8.94 -14.79 13.08
N GLY A 137 10.00 -15.56 13.27
CA GLY A 137 10.65 -16.32 12.19
C GLY A 137 9.70 -17.23 11.40
N GLU A 138 8.77 -17.90 12.07
CA GLU A 138 7.76 -18.77 11.45
C GLU A 138 6.73 -17.96 10.64
N LYS A 139 6.16 -16.90 11.20
CA LYS A 139 5.21 -16.01 10.50
C LYS A 139 5.88 -15.37 9.27
N ARG A 140 7.12 -14.90 9.42
CA ARG A 140 7.93 -14.37 8.31
C ARG A 140 8.13 -15.39 7.19
N GLN A 141 8.50 -16.62 7.53
CA GLN A 141 8.71 -17.68 6.53
C GLN A 141 7.40 -18.05 5.82
N ALA A 142 6.30 -18.15 6.57
CA ALA A 142 4.99 -18.44 6.03
C ALA A 142 4.52 -17.35 5.05
N ALA A 143 4.64 -16.08 5.42
CA ALA A 143 4.27 -14.95 4.58
C ALA A 143 5.13 -14.86 3.30
N ASP A 144 6.44 -15.05 3.41
CA ASP A 144 7.36 -15.01 2.26
C ASP A 144 7.05 -16.15 1.27
N GLU A 145 6.76 -17.35 1.79
CA GLU A 145 6.38 -18.49 0.96
C GLU A 145 5.01 -18.28 0.29
N ALA A 146 4.01 -17.81 1.04
CA ALA A 146 2.71 -17.51 0.48
C ALA A 146 2.79 -16.44 -0.62
N LEU A 147 3.58 -15.38 -0.45
CA LEU A 147 3.82 -14.37 -1.49
C LEU A 147 4.50 -14.94 -2.75
N ARG A 148 5.38 -15.94 -2.62
CA ARG A 148 5.92 -16.65 -3.80
C ARG A 148 4.82 -17.42 -4.53
N GLN A 149 3.92 -18.07 -3.79
CA GLN A 149 2.80 -18.81 -4.37
C GLN A 149 1.81 -17.88 -5.06
N VAL A 150 1.54 -16.69 -4.50
CA VAL A 150 0.78 -15.62 -5.17
C VAL A 150 1.44 -15.28 -6.51
N LEU A 151 2.77 -15.07 -6.53
CA LEU A 151 3.51 -14.74 -7.75
C LEU A 151 3.57 -15.89 -8.76
N GLU A 152 3.49 -17.15 -8.32
CA GLU A 152 3.41 -18.29 -9.22
C GLU A 152 2.03 -18.42 -9.87
N ALA A 153 0.98 -18.17 -9.07
CA ALA A 153 -0.42 -18.29 -9.45
C ALA A 153 -0.88 -17.26 -10.49
N ILE A 154 -0.20 -16.13 -10.66
CA ILE A 154 -0.51 -15.20 -11.76
C ILE A 154 -0.18 -15.78 -13.15
N GLY A 155 0.47 -16.94 -13.21
CA GLY A 155 0.86 -17.59 -14.47
C GLY A 155 2.18 -17.05 -15.04
N ASN A 156 2.38 -17.27 -16.34
CA ASN A 156 3.52 -16.79 -17.11
C ASN A 156 3.14 -16.76 -18.59
N PRO A 157 3.22 -15.63 -19.31
CA PRO A 157 2.89 -15.60 -20.74
C PRO A 157 3.87 -16.41 -21.61
N GLY A 158 5.06 -16.73 -21.10
CA GLY A 158 6.12 -17.39 -21.85
C GLY A 158 6.79 -16.45 -22.86
N VAL A 159 7.99 -16.81 -23.31
CA VAL A 159 8.67 -16.07 -24.38
C VAL A 159 8.10 -16.54 -25.70
N PHE A 160 7.36 -15.67 -26.40
CA PHE A 160 6.59 -16.03 -27.60
C PHE A 160 5.61 -17.21 -27.38
N GLY A 161 5.08 -17.35 -26.15
CA GLY A 161 4.17 -18.43 -25.78
C GLY A 161 4.85 -19.76 -25.41
N VAL A 162 6.16 -19.89 -25.58
CA VAL A 162 6.90 -21.05 -25.09
C VAL A 162 7.00 -20.98 -23.56
N GLY A 163 6.54 -22.04 -22.89
CA GLY A 163 6.47 -22.09 -21.42
C GLY A 163 5.31 -21.31 -20.81
N LYS A 164 4.26 -21.03 -21.60
CA LYS A 164 3.05 -20.36 -21.11
C LYS A 164 2.41 -21.16 -19.98
N ARG A 165 2.03 -20.47 -18.91
CA ARG A 165 1.19 -20.94 -17.81
C ARG A 165 0.04 -19.95 -17.67
N GLU A 166 -1.19 -20.44 -17.75
CA GLU A 166 -2.36 -19.61 -17.48
C GLU A 166 -2.38 -19.20 -15.99
N PRO A 167 -2.99 -18.04 -15.66
CA PRO A 167 -3.25 -17.69 -14.26
C PRO A 167 -4.18 -18.73 -13.63
N ASP A 168 -3.97 -18.98 -12.33
CA ASP A 168 -4.82 -19.82 -11.48
C ASP A 168 -5.46 -18.94 -10.39
N PRO A 169 -6.71 -18.45 -10.61
CA PRO A 169 -7.39 -17.60 -9.64
C PRO A 169 -7.65 -18.28 -8.29
N ALA A 170 -7.84 -19.60 -8.28
CA ALA A 170 -8.10 -20.33 -7.04
C ALA A 170 -6.82 -20.43 -6.20
N ALA A 171 -5.70 -20.81 -6.82
CA ALA A 171 -4.40 -20.81 -6.15
C ALA A 171 -3.98 -19.40 -5.72
N TYR A 172 -4.26 -18.39 -6.54
CA TYR A 172 -3.97 -16.99 -6.20
C TYR A 172 -4.69 -16.58 -4.93
N ASN A 173 -6.01 -16.74 -4.88
CA ASN A 173 -6.81 -16.32 -3.72
C ASN A 173 -6.43 -17.10 -2.45
N ALA A 174 -6.17 -18.40 -2.56
CA ALA A 174 -5.70 -19.20 -1.42
C ALA A 174 -4.33 -18.72 -0.89
N ALA A 175 -3.40 -18.38 -1.78
CA ALA A 175 -2.09 -17.87 -1.40
C ALA A 175 -2.17 -16.44 -0.81
N VAL A 176 -3.08 -15.60 -1.30
CA VAL A 176 -3.37 -14.29 -0.70
C VAL A 176 -3.91 -14.46 0.72
N GLU A 177 -4.89 -15.35 0.92
CA GLU A 177 -5.43 -15.64 2.25
C GLU A 177 -4.34 -16.13 3.20
N ALA A 178 -3.49 -17.07 2.77
CA ALA A 178 -2.36 -17.55 3.55
C ALA A 178 -1.36 -16.44 3.88
N THR A 179 -1.10 -15.52 2.95
CA THR A 179 -0.26 -14.34 3.19
C THR A 179 -0.84 -13.47 4.29
N LEU A 180 -2.12 -13.13 4.22
CA LEU A 180 -2.78 -12.26 5.19
C LEU A 180 -2.92 -12.93 6.56
N GLN A 181 -3.18 -14.23 6.61
CA GLN A 181 -3.18 -15.00 7.85
C GLN A 181 -1.80 -15.02 8.52
N ALA A 182 -0.72 -15.14 7.74
CA ALA A 182 0.65 -15.10 8.27
C ALA A 182 1.05 -13.70 8.77
N LEU A 183 0.49 -12.64 8.18
CA LEU A 183 0.72 -11.25 8.59
C LEU A 183 -0.18 -10.78 9.73
N ALA A 184 -1.34 -11.42 9.93
CA ALA A 184 -2.22 -11.12 11.05
C ALA A 184 -1.50 -11.39 12.38
N ASN A 185 -1.63 -10.46 13.33
CA ASN A 185 -1.07 -10.60 14.67
C ASN A 185 -1.94 -11.46 15.57
#